data_AF-A0A949XAS0-F1
#
_entry.id   AF-A0A949XAS0-F1
#
_cell.length_a   1.000
_cell.length_b   1.000
_cell.length_c   1.000
_cell.angle_alpha   90.00
_cell.angle_beta   90.00
_cell.angle_gamma   90.00
#
_symmetry.space_group_name_H-M   'P 1'
#
loop_
_entity.id
_entity.type
_entity.pdbx_description
1 polymer ?
#
loop_
_entity_poly.entity_id
_entity_poly.type
_entity_poly.pdbx_seq_one_letter_code
_entity_poly.pdbx_strand_id
1 'polypeptide(L)'
;MSGKRFCAECGSPLPIRCPQCGAETSANAKFCADCGTALAAITRPGFDSSAIPSSTAKEIRITPEHADALPAIDGERMTVTALFADIKGSTELIRELDPEEARAVIDPI
;
A
#
# COMPACT_ATOMS: atom_id res chain seq x y z
N MET A 1 5.25 27.18 -20.71
CA MET A 1 6.48 26.72 -21.39
C MET A 1 6.57 25.21 -21.23
N SER A 2 6.23 24.42 -22.25
CA SER A 2 6.27 22.95 -22.16
C SER A 2 7.69 22.44 -22.39
N GLY A 3 8.36 22.03 -21.32
CA GLY A 3 9.62 21.29 -21.38
C GLY A 3 9.41 19.90 -21.99
N LYS A 4 10.35 19.46 -22.84
CA LYS A 4 10.30 18.13 -23.44
C LYS A 4 10.66 17.09 -22.36
N ARG A 5 9.85 16.04 -22.22
CA ARG A 5 10.03 14.98 -21.21
C ARG A 5 10.82 13.76 -21.72
N PHE A 6 10.92 13.62 -23.03
CA PHE A 6 11.54 12.49 -23.71
C PHE A 6 12.40 12.96 -24.88
N CYS A 7 13.42 12.19 -25.25
CA CYS A 7 14.21 12.39 -26.45
C CYS A 7 13.35 12.17 -27.70
N ALA A 8 13.44 13.07 -28.68
CA ALA A 8 12.64 13.01 -29.90
C ALA A 8 13.15 11.95 -30.91
N GLU A 9 14.36 11.46 -30.75
CA GLU A 9 15.00 10.51 -31.67
C GLU A 9 14.85 9.06 -31.18
N CYS A 10 15.16 8.79 -29.90
CA CYS A 10 15.16 7.44 -29.34
C CYS A 10 14.07 7.18 -28.28
N GLY A 11 13.31 8.19 -27.86
CA GLY A 11 12.21 8.04 -26.89
C GLY A 11 12.64 7.87 -25.43
N SER A 12 13.94 7.91 -25.11
CA SER A 12 14.40 7.79 -23.72
C SER A 12 13.92 8.98 -22.86
N PRO A 13 13.58 8.77 -21.57
CA PRO A 13 13.21 9.85 -20.68
C PRO A 13 14.40 10.80 -20.46
N LEU A 14 14.14 12.11 -20.52
CA LEU A 14 15.17 13.11 -20.25
C LEU A 14 15.35 13.32 -18.75
N PRO A 15 16.59 13.44 -18.24
CA PRO A 15 16.82 13.66 -16.81
C PRO A 15 16.18 14.97 -16.35
N ILE A 16 15.65 14.95 -15.13
CA ILE A 16 15.11 16.12 -14.43
C ILE A 16 16.11 16.56 -13.37
N ARG A 17 16.05 17.82 -12.93
CA ARG A 17 16.84 18.28 -11.79
C ARG A 17 15.99 18.25 -10.52
N CYS A 18 16.59 17.80 -9.42
CA CYS A 18 15.96 17.90 -8.11
C CYS A 18 15.71 19.38 -7.76
N PRO A 19 14.48 19.78 -7.40
CA PRO A 19 14.18 21.17 -7.05
C PRO A 19 14.82 21.61 -5.72
N GLN A 20 15.29 20.66 -4.89
CA GLN A 20 15.86 20.96 -3.58
C GLN A 20 17.40 21.08 -3.64
N CYS A 21 18.11 20.12 -4.26
CA CYS A 21 19.57 20.11 -4.30
C CYS A 21 20.18 20.36 -5.70
N GLY A 22 19.39 20.40 -6.76
CA GLY A 22 19.87 20.65 -8.13
C GLY A 22 20.54 19.46 -8.84
N ALA A 23 20.69 18.33 -8.16
CA ALA A 23 21.25 17.10 -8.72
C ALA A 23 20.41 16.59 -9.90
N GLU A 24 21.07 16.00 -10.90
CA GLU A 24 20.40 15.35 -12.02
C GLU A 24 19.82 14.02 -11.58
N THR A 25 18.56 13.78 -11.93
CA THR A 25 17.81 12.61 -11.50
C THR A 25 17.00 12.07 -12.68
N SER A 26 16.81 10.75 -12.72
CA SER A 26 15.96 10.10 -13.71
C SER A 26 14.53 10.66 -13.67
N ALA A 27 13.89 10.86 -14.83
CA ALA A 27 12.51 11.31 -14.92
C ALA A 27 11.50 10.41 -14.20
N ASN A 28 11.86 9.14 -13.99
CA ASN A 28 11.00 8.14 -13.35
C ASN A 28 11.34 7.93 -11.86
N ALA A 29 12.33 8.65 -11.31
CA ALA A 29 12.69 8.50 -9.91
C ALA A 29 11.61 9.11 -9.01
N LYS A 30 11.18 8.36 -7.99
CA LYS A 30 10.24 8.86 -6.98
C LYS A 30 10.91 9.81 -5.98
N PHE A 31 12.21 9.61 -5.74
CA PHE A 31 13.03 10.36 -4.78
C PHE A 31 14.38 10.72 -5.42
N CYS A 32 14.98 11.82 -4.97
CA CYS A 32 16.35 12.18 -5.31
C CYS A 32 17.34 11.24 -4.61
N ALA A 33 18.30 10.69 -5.34
CA ALA A 33 19.31 9.79 -4.77
C ALA A 33 20.31 10.52 -3.85
N ASP A 34 20.52 11.83 -4.06
CA ASP A 34 21.49 12.62 -3.29
C ASP A 34 20.90 13.20 -2.00
N CYS A 35 19.67 13.75 -2.05
CA CYS A 35 19.08 14.43 -0.90
C CYS A 35 17.77 13.80 -0.38
N GLY A 36 17.26 12.74 -1.02
CA GLY A 36 16.04 12.04 -0.59
C GLY A 36 14.73 12.79 -0.85
N THR A 37 14.75 14.01 -1.42
CA THR A 37 13.52 14.77 -1.71
C THR A 37 12.63 14.03 -2.70
N ALA A 38 11.33 13.92 -2.40
CA ALA A 38 10.34 13.34 -3.30
C ALA A 38 10.16 14.21 -4.56
N LEU A 39 10.18 13.59 -5.74
CA LEU A 39 10.13 14.27 -7.05
C LEU A 39 8.75 14.17 -7.73
N ALA A 40 7.85 13.35 -7.19
CA ALA A 40 6.49 13.15 -7.70
C ALA A 40 5.45 13.83 -6.81
N ALA A 41 4.86 14.93 -7.29
CA ALA A 41 3.60 15.45 -6.76
C ALA A 41 2.47 14.54 -7.24
N ILE A 42 1.90 13.76 -6.32
CA ILE A 42 0.75 12.90 -6.61
C ILE A 42 -0.49 13.79 -6.68
N THR A 43 -0.84 14.26 -7.88
CA THR A 43 -2.19 14.78 -8.13
C THR A 43 -3.15 13.60 -8.15
N ARG A 44 -3.81 13.29 -7.04
CA ARG A 44 -5.08 12.56 -7.09
C ARG A 44 -6.16 13.58 -7.48
N PRO A 45 -6.85 13.44 -8.63
CA PRO A 45 -8.04 14.24 -8.87
C PRO A 45 -9.12 13.79 -7.87
N GLY A 46 -9.73 14.77 -7.20
CA GLY A 46 -10.77 14.55 -6.21
C GLY A 46 -11.92 13.73 -6.77
N PHE A 47 -12.36 12.73 -6.02
CA PHE A 47 -13.68 12.16 -6.19
C PHE A 47 -14.63 12.97 -5.32
N ASP A 48 -15.55 13.67 -5.96
CA ASP A 48 -16.64 14.35 -5.30
C ASP A 48 -17.46 13.32 -4.53
N SER A 49 -17.67 13.55 -3.24
CA SER A 49 -18.73 12.87 -2.51
C SER A 49 -20.00 13.69 -2.67
N SER A 50 -20.59 13.63 -3.85
CA SER A 50 -21.95 14.08 -4.06
C SER A 50 -22.92 12.96 -3.66
N ALA A 51 -23.59 13.22 -2.54
CA ALA A 51 -24.95 12.81 -2.18
C ALA A 51 -25.36 11.32 -2.30
N ILE A 52 -25.63 10.71 -1.13
CA ILE A 52 -26.75 9.77 -0.98
C ILE A 52 -27.52 10.15 0.32
N PRO A 53 -28.87 10.20 0.29
CA PRO A 53 -29.69 10.91 1.27
C PRO A 53 -29.85 10.17 2.61
N SER A 54 -30.07 10.99 3.63
CA SER A 54 -30.40 10.66 5.02
C SER A 54 -31.55 9.67 5.13
N SER A 55 -31.25 8.44 5.52
CA SER A 55 -32.24 7.47 6.01
C SER A 55 -32.41 7.65 7.53
N THR A 56 -33.61 8.05 7.91
CA THR A 56 -34.08 8.23 9.28
C THR A 56 -34.07 6.91 10.04
N ALA A 57 -33.14 6.75 10.99
CA ALA A 57 -33.26 5.77 12.07
C ALA A 57 -32.59 6.29 13.36
N LYS A 58 -33.44 6.85 14.21
CA LYS A 58 -33.40 6.86 15.68
C LYS A 58 -32.03 6.96 16.38
N GLU A 59 -31.80 8.16 16.88
CA GLU A 59 -30.88 8.61 17.91
C GLU A 59 -30.59 7.56 19.01
N ILE A 60 -29.37 7.00 18.99
CA ILE A 60 -28.76 6.33 20.13
C ILE A 60 -27.52 7.15 20.48
N ARG A 61 -27.64 8.04 21.49
CA ARG A 61 -26.49 8.73 22.09
C ARG A 61 -25.87 7.78 23.11
N ILE A 62 -24.71 7.21 22.79
CA ILE A 62 -23.83 6.60 23.79
C ILE A 62 -22.83 7.69 24.22
N THR A 63 -22.87 8.08 25.49
CA THR A 63 -21.82 8.90 26.11
C THR A 63 -20.57 8.04 26.30
N PRO A 64 -19.42 8.38 25.71
CA PRO A 64 -18.18 7.70 26.05
C PRO A 64 -17.61 8.36 27.31
N GLU A 65 -17.97 7.80 28.46
CA GLU A 65 -17.10 7.85 29.63
C GLU A 65 -15.94 6.87 29.37
N HIS A 66 -14.71 7.33 29.61
CA HIS A 66 -13.39 6.74 29.31
C HIS A 66 -12.70 7.28 28.05
N ALA A 67 -12.21 8.52 28.20
CA ALA A 67 -11.11 9.05 27.41
C ALA A 67 -9.79 8.37 27.83
N ASP A 68 -9.62 7.10 27.48
CA ASP A 68 -8.30 6.56 27.16
C ASP A 68 -8.32 6.31 25.66
N ALA A 69 -8.09 7.37 24.91
CA ALA A 69 -7.85 7.29 23.48
C ALA A 69 -6.51 6.57 23.30
N LEU A 70 -6.55 5.23 23.26
CA LEU A 70 -5.52 4.47 22.57
C LEU A 70 -5.39 5.11 21.18
N PRO A 71 -4.17 5.44 20.72
CA PRO A 71 -4.00 6.08 19.43
C PRO A 71 -4.73 5.23 18.41
N ALA A 72 -5.65 5.85 17.67
CA ALA A 72 -6.32 5.22 16.56
C ALA A 72 -5.22 4.63 15.68
N ILE A 73 -5.15 3.30 15.62
CA ILE A 73 -4.13 2.61 14.83
C ILE A 73 -4.45 2.99 13.39
N ASP A 74 -3.67 3.92 12.83
CA ASP A 74 -3.81 4.35 11.45
C ASP A 74 -3.41 3.16 10.57
N GLY A 75 -4.40 2.37 10.18
CA GLY A 75 -4.20 1.17 9.38
C GLY A 75 -3.92 1.56 7.93
N GLU A 76 -2.73 1.25 7.45
CA GLU A 76 -2.37 1.48 6.05
C GLU A 76 -2.67 0.27 5.15
N ARG A 77 -2.97 0.54 3.86
CA ARG A 77 -3.18 -0.50 2.85
C ARG A 77 -1.85 -0.89 2.21
N MET A 78 -1.29 -2.02 2.62
CA MET A 78 -0.06 -2.58 2.05
C MET A 78 -0.38 -3.57 0.91
N THR A 79 0.32 -3.46 -0.22
CA THR A 79 0.33 -4.50 -1.26
C THR A 79 1.27 -5.61 -0.85
N VAL A 80 0.76 -6.83 -0.70
CA VAL A 80 1.54 -8.02 -0.34
C VAL A 80 1.58 -9.02 -1.48
N THR A 81 2.66 -9.78 -1.59
CA THR A 81 2.78 -10.92 -2.49
C THR A 81 2.63 -12.19 -1.68
N ALA A 82 1.57 -12.96 -1.95
CA ALA A 82 1.37 -14.27 -1.36
C ALA A 82 1.81 -15.35 -2.35
N LEU A 83 2.66 -16.27 -1.89
CA LEU A 83 3.00 -17.50 -2.61
C LEU A 83 2.09 -18.62 -2.13
N PHE A 84 1.43 -19.29 -3.07
CA PHE A 84 0.65 -20.50 -2.79
C PHE A 84 1.44 -21.71 -3.26
N ALA A 85 1.69 -22.63 -2.33
CA ALA A 85 2.33 -23.92 -2.60
C ALA A 85 1.55 -25.01 -1.87
N ASP A 86 1.31 -26.13 -2.55
CA ASP A 86 0.66 -27.31 -1.98
C ASP A 86 1.70 -28.40 -1.67
N ILE A 87 1.49 -29.11 -0.57
CA ILE A 87 2.32 -30.26 -0.18
C ILE A 87 1.69 -31.51 -0.81
N LYS A 88 2.42 -32.12 -1.76
CA LYS A 88 1.99 -33.35 -2.43
C LYS A 88 1.66 -34.45 -1.41
N GLY A 89 0.44 -34.98 -1.46
CA GLY A 89 0.01 -36.09 -0.61
C GLY A 89 -0.43 -35.69 0.80
N SER A 90 -0.48 -34.39 1.12
CA SER A 90 -0.94 -33.87 2.42
C SER A 90 -2.34 -34.35 2.79
N THR A 91 -3.23 -34.48 1.80
CA THR A 91 -4.61 -34.92 2.03
C THR A 91 -4.69 -36.34 2.59
N GLU A 92 -3.91 -37.29 2.05
CA GLU A 92 -3.93 -38.66 2.60
C GLU A 92 -3.21 -38.73 3.94
N LEU A 93 -2.13 -37.97 4.11
CA LEU A 93 -1.40 -37.88 5.37
C LEU A 93 -2.30 -37.40 6.51
N ILE A 94 -2.98 -36.26 6.36
CA ILE A 94 -3.72 -35.59 7.45
C ILE A 94 -4.97 -36.38 7.89
N ARG A 95 -5.48 -37.33 7.08
CA ARG A 95 -6.69 -38.09 7.41
C ARG A 95 -6.58 -38.96 8.65
N GLU A 96 -5.36 -39.39 8.96
CA GLU A 96 -5.08 -40.34 10.04
C GLU A 96 -4.44 -39.68 11.27
N LEU A 97 -4.08 -38.38 11.17
CA LEU A 97 -3.50 -37.63 12.27
C LEU A 97 -4.53 -36.77 12.98
N ASP A 98 -4.32 -36.54 14.28
CA ASP A 98 -5.06 -35.51 14.98
C ASP A 98 -4.59 -34.10 14.54
N PRO A 99 -5.42 -33.05 14.74
CA PRO A 99 -5.10 -31.70 14.27
C PRO A 99 -3.82 -31.08 14.85
N GLU A 100 -3.44 -31.41 16.10
CA GLU A 100 -2.24 -30.89 16.75
C GLU A 100 -0.98 -31.56 16.17
N GLU A 101 -1.01 -32.88 15.98
CA GLU A 101 0.06 -33.63 15.33
C GLU A 101 0.25 -33.22 13.85
N ALA A 102 -0.84 -33.04 13.10
CA ALA A 102 -0.77 -32.59 11.71
C ALA A 102 -0.11 -31.20 11.58
N ARG A 103 -0.36 -30.29 12.53
CA ARG A 103 0.28 -28.96 12.55
C ARG A 103 1.76 -29.04 12.85
N ALA A 104 2.17 -29.90 13.78
CA ALA A 104 3.59 -30.08 14.10
C ALA A 104 4.43 -30.55 12.91
N VAL A 105 3.82 -31.25 11.93
CA VAL A 105 4.48 -31.68 10.69
C VAL A 105 4.61 -30.54 9.66
N ILE A 106 3.66 -29.60 9.63
CA ILE A 106 3.60 -28.51 8.65
C ILE A 106 4.35 -27.27 9.13
N ASP A 107 4.34 -27.02 10.43
CA ASP A 107 4.95 -25.83 11.01
C ASP A 107 6.49 -25.90 10.88
N PRO A 108 7.12 -24.81 10.42
CA PRO A 108 8.58 -24.77 10.31
C PRO A 108 9.22 -24.88 11.70
N ILE A 109 10.28 -25.68 11.79
CA ILE A 109 11.18 -25.79 12.95
C ILE A 109 12.11 -24.59 13.07
#